data_AF-A7TCM4-F1
#
_entry.id   AF-A7TCM4-F1
#
_cell.length_a   1.000
_cell.length_b   1.000
_cell.length_c   1.000
_cell.angle_alpha   90.00
_cell.angle_beta   90.00
_cell.angle_gamma   90.00
#
_symmetry.space_group_name_H-M   'P 1'
#
loop_
_entity.id
_entity.type
_entity.pdbx_description
1 polymer ?
#
loop_
_entity_poly.entity_id
_entity_poly.type
_entity_poly.pdbx_seq_one_letter_code
_entity_poly.pdbx_strand_id
1 'polypeptide(L)'
;QYHEPYYVEIQTNPDLKKFFSELGIYLNALVSRREQMNLLWSEHSSKLDGDVTNSPAYDLIQFTLRISNGQEKESSISIKLCYDDFKCTLPSSVSYHVKQEEPPVQLDVEIFKTKYIHRAVRDLVPEDSNE
;
A
#
# COMPACT_ATOMS: atom_id res chain seq x y z
N GLN A 1 42.31 17.55 -45.22
CA GLN A 1 41.42 16.37 -45.13
C GLN A 1 40.72 16.46 -43.79
N TYR A 2 39.43 16.81 -43.78
CA TYR A 2 38.62 16.86 -42.56
C TYR A 2 38.07 15.46 -42.29
N HIS A 3 38.32 14.93 -41.10
CA HIS A 3 37.68 13.71 -40.63
C HIS A 3 36.31 14.09 -40.05
N GLU A 4 35.23 13.63 -40.67
CA GLU A 4 33.90 13.71 -40.07
C GLU A 4 33.86 12.85 -38.80
N PRO A 5 33.26 13.34 -37.71
CA PRO A 5 33.05 12.52 -36.52
C PRO A 5 32.06 11.39 -36.84
N TYR A 6 32.50 10.15 -36.66
CA TYR A 6 31.62 8.99 -36.64
C TYR A 6 30.73 9.08 -35.41
N TYR A 7 29.50 9.55 -35.59
CA TYR A 7 28.45 9.35 -34.60
C TYR A 7 28.06 7.88 -34.64
N VAL A 8 28.47 7.13 -33.61
CA VAL A 8 27.88 5.82 -33.33
C VAL A 8 26.46 6.11 -32.85
N GLU A 9 25.48 6.05 -33.75
CA GLU A 9 24.10 5.89 -33.32
C GLU A 9 24.02 4.63 -32.47
N ILE A 10 23.86 4.80 -31.16
CA ILE A 10 23.46 3.70 -30.30
C ILE A 10 22.04 3.36 -30.74
N GLN A 11 21.92 2.42 -31.68
CA GLN A 11 20.65 1.76 -32.01
C GLN A 11 20.19 1.03 -30.75
N THR A 12 19.48 1.76 -29.92
CA THR A 12 18.84 1.24 -28.73
C THR A 12 17.82 0.22 -29.20
N ASN A 13 18.14 -1.06 -28.99
CA ASN A 13 17.27 -2.16 -29.34
C ASN A 13 15.89 -1.90 -28.68
N PRO A 14 14.81 -1.73 -29.48
CA PRO A 14 13.49 -1.41 -28.95
C PRO A 14 12.98 -2.46 -27.96
N ASP A 15 13.41 -3.71 -28.10
CA ASP A 15 13.07 -4.79 -27.17
C ASP A 15 13.76 -4.58 -25.80
N LEU A 16 15.01 -4.12 -25.79
CA LEU A 16 15.71 -3.77 -24.54
C LEU A 16 15.04 -2.58 -23.85
N LYS A 17 14.64 -1.55 -24.61
CA LYS A 17 13.89 -0.41 -24.08
C LYS A 17 12.57 -0.86 -23.45
N LYS A 18 11.82 -1.72 -24.15
CA LYS A 18 10.57 -2.28 -23.64
C LYS A 18 10.80 -3.08 -22.37
N PHE A 19 11.83 -3.92 -22.34
CA PHE A 19 12.20 -4.70 -21.17
C PHE A 19 12.48 -3.83 -19.94
N PHE A 20 13.33 -2.79 -20.06
CA PHE A 20 13.61 -1.89 -18.94
C PHE A 20 12.39 -1.09 -18.50
N SER A 21 11.54 -0.68 -19.43
CA SER A 21 10.28 0.00 -19.11
C SER A 21 9.36 -0.90 -18.29
N GLU A 22 9.18 -2.16 -18.70
CA GLU A 22 8.36 -3.13 -17.96
C GLU A 22 8.94 -3.38 -16.58
N LEU A 23 10.24 -3.66 -16.49
CA LEU A 23 10.93 -3.87 -15.22
C LEU A 23 10.78 -2.67 -14.27
N GLY A 24 10.88 -1.44 -14.80
CA GLY A 24 10.67 -0.22 -14.03
C GLY A 24 9.29 -0.14 -13.40
N ILE A 25 8.24 -0.59 -14.09
CA ILE A 25 6.87 -0.61 -13.54
C ILE A 25 6.78 -1.55 -12.33
N TYR A 26 7.32 -2.77 -12.44
CA TYR A 26 7.33 -3.74 -11.33
C TYR A 26 8.12 -3.22 -10.11
N LEU A 27 9.29 -2.62 -10.35
CA LEU A 27 10.12 -2.05 -9.28
C LEU A 27 9.43 -0.86 -8.61
N ASN A 28 8.79 0.02 -9.41
CA ASN A 28 8.04 1.15 -8.88
C ASN A 28 6.88 0.70 -8.01
N ALA A 29 6.15 -0.35 -8.42
CA ALA A 29 5.07 -0.92 -7.62
C ALA A 29 5.59 -1.48 -6.28
N LEU A 30 6.66 -2.28 -6.32
CA LEU A 30 7.29 -2.84 -5.12
C LEU A 30 7.73 -1.75 -4.14
N VAL A 31 8.48 -0.75 -4.63
CA VAL A 31 8.96 0.37 -3.80
C VAL A 31 7.79 1.17 -3.25
N SER A 32 6.76 1.43 -4.05
CA SER A 32 5.58 2.17 -3.61
C SER A 32 4.81 1.43 -2.51
N ARG A 33 4.65 0.11 -2.61
CA ARG A 33 3.97 -0.69 -1.57
C ARG A 33 4.78 -0.71 -0.27
N ARG A 34 6.11 -0.86 -0.37
CA ARG A 34 7.01 -0.75 0.79
C ARG A 34 6.93 0.62 1.44
N GLU A 35 6.89 1.69 0.65
CA GLU A 35 6.79 3.04 1.20
C GLU A 35 5.44 3.29 1.90
N GLN A 36 4.35 2.77 1.34
CA GLN A 36 3.05 2.83 2.01
C GLN A 36 3.05 2.15 3.38
N MET A 37 3.83 1.08 3.55
CA MET A 37 4.02 0.40 4.83
C MET A 37 4.83 1.22 5.82
N ASN A 38 5.89 1.88 5.35
CA ASN A 38 6.65 2.81 6.18
C ASN A 38 5.75 3.95 6.69
N LEU A 39 4.93 4.52 5.80
CA LEU A 39 3.98 5.59 6.14
C LEU A 39 2.89 5.12 7.11
N LEU A 40 2.39 3.88 6.94
CA LEU A 40 1.45 3.28 7.90
C LEU A 40 2.06 3.25 9.31
N TRP A 41 3.31 2.78 9.44
CA TRP A 41 4.00 2.74 10.73
C TRP A 41 4.30 4.13 11.28
N SER A 42 4.82 5.04 10.47
CA SER A 42 5.22 6.37 10.93
C SER A 42 4.02 7.25 11.33
N GLU A 43 2.90 7.15 10.61
CA GLU A 43 1.74 8.02 10.81
C GLU A 43 0.67 7.40 11.71
N HIS A 44 0.57 6.07 11.79
CA HIS A 44 -0.57 5.40 12.41
C HIS A 44 -0.19 4.22 13.33
N SER A 45 1.06 4.14 13.81
CA SER A 45 1.48 3.10 14.77
C SER A 45 0.61 3.01 16.01
N SER A 46 0.08 4.14 16.52
CA SER A 46 -0.85 4.15 17.66
C SER A 46 -2.18 3.44 17.37
N LYS A 47 -2.62 3.43 16.11
CA LYS A 47 -3.86 2.80 15.64
C LYS A 47 -3.67 1.32 15.30
N LEU A 48 -2.44 0.81 15.29
CA LEU A 48 -2.13 -0.58 14.99
C LEU A 48 -2.27 -1.45 16.24
N ASP A 49 -2.97 -2.57 16.09
CA ASP A 49 -3.02 -3.62 17.10
C ASP A 49 -2.05 -4.77 16.79
N GLY A 50 -0.84 -4.63 17.30
CA GLY A 50 0.25 -5.59 17.08
C GLY A 50 1.02 -5.34 15.79
N ASP A 51 1.69 -6.38 15.31
CA ASP A 51 2.61 -6.28 14.18
C ASP A 51 1.87 -6.25 12.83
N VAL A 52 2.49 -5.57 11.86
CA VAL A 52 2.12 -5.64 10.46
C VAL A 52 2.95 -6.73 9.78
N THR A 53 2.29 -7.61 9.04
CA THR A 53 2.97 -8.65 8.27
C THR A 53 2.83 -8.39 6.77
N ASN A 54 3.86 -8.76 6.02
CA ASN A 54 3.85 -8.67 4.57
C ASN A 54 4.69 -9.77 3.94
N SER A 55 4.35 -10.14 2.70
CA SER A 55 5.21 -10.96 1.87
C SER A 55 6.46 -10.18 1.42
N PRO A 56 7.54 -10.86 0.97
CA PRO A 56 8.74 -10.19 0.46
C PRO A 56 8.49 -9.24 -0.72
N ALA A 57 7.49 -9.54 -1.55
CA ALA A 57 7.11 -8.71 -2.69
C ALA A 57 6.02 -7.67 -2.36
N TYR A 58 5.59 -7.58 -1.10
CA TYR A 58 4.50 -6.71 -0.64
C TYR A 58 3.19 -6.90 -1.43
N ASP A 59 2.98 -8.06 -2.03
CA ASP A 59 1.76 -8.45 -2.73
C ASP A 59 0.68 -9.03 -1.80
N LEU A 60 1.06 -9.32 -0.56
CA LEU A 60 0.17 -9.63 0.54
C LEU A 60 0.59 -8.80 1.75
N ILE A 61 -0.33 -7.99 2.29
CA ILE A 61 -0.12 -7.17 3.48
C ILE A 61 -1.27 -7.43 4.47
N GLN A 62 -0.94 -7.61 5.74
CA GLN A 62 -1.92 -7.81 6.81
C GLN A 62 -1.57 -6.98 8.04
N PHE A 63 -2.58 -6.31 8.60
CA PHE A 63 -2.47 -5.55 9.84
C PHE A 63 -3.79 -5.57 10.59
N THR A 64 -3.75 -5.23 11.87
CA THR A 64 -4.97 -5.04 12.67
C THR A 64 -5.06 -3.59 13.07
N LEU A 65 -6.24 -2.97 12.91
CA LEU A 65 -6.53 -1.63 13.40
C LEU A 65 -7.35 -1.69 14.68
N ARG A 66 -7.01 -0.83 15.64
CA ARG A 66 -7.88 -0.47 16.75
C ARG A 66 -8.89 0.57 16.26
N ILE A 67 -10.15 0.34 16.60
CA ILE A 67 -11.25 1.24 16.33
C ILE A 67 -11.72 1.76 17.69
N SER A 68 -11.21 2.95 18.04
CA SER A 68 -11.69 3.69 19.21
C SER A 68 -13.02 4.34 18.85
N ASN A 69 -14.03 4.13 19.68
CA ASN A 69 -15.41 4.54 19.43
C ASN A 69 -15.95 5.44 20.57
N GLY A 70 -15.05 6.05 21.35
CA GLY A 70 -15.41 6.83 22.54
C GLY A 70 -16.02 6.03 23.70
N GLN A 71 -16.12 4.70 23.59
CA GLN A 71 -16.55 3.81 24.66
C GLN A 71 -15.34 3.12 25.33
N GLU A 72 -15.52 2.61 26.55
CA GLU A 72 -14.47 1.92 27.33
C GLU A 72 -13.87 0.68 26.65
N LYS A 73 -14.49 0.17 25.57
CA LYS A 73 -14.04 -1.01 24.84
C LYS A 73 -13.71 -0.69 23.39
N GLU A 74 -12.45 -0.89 23.05
CA GLU A 74 -11.95 -0.77 21.69
C GLU A 74 -12.35 -2.01 20.87
N SER A 75 -12.91 -1.79 19.69
CA SER A 75 -13.07 -2.86 18.70
C SER A 75 -11.79 -3.00 17.88
N SER A 76 -11.54 -4.18 17.32
CA SER A 76 -10.39 -4.37 16.43
C SER A 76 -10.76 -5.12 15.16
N ILE A 77 -10.21 -4.65 14.04
CA ILE A 77 -10.40 -5.26 12.72
C ILE A 77 -9.07 -5.67 12.10
N SER A 78 -8.99 -6.93 11.68
CA SER A 78 -7.86 -7.44 10.91
C SER A 78 -8.13 -7.21 9.44
N ILE A 79 -7.26 -6.46 8.77
CA ILE A 79 -7.33 -6.17 7.34
C ILE A 79 -6.26 -6.99 6.62
N LYS A 80 -6.65 -7.54 5.46
CA LYS A 80 -5.78 -8.24 4.52
C LYS A 80 -5.93 -7.61 3.13
N LEU A 81 -4.82 -7.13 2.60
CA LEU A 81 -4.70 -6.53 1.27
C LEU A 81 -3.94 -7.49 0.35
N CYS A 82 -4.51 -7.79 -0.82
CA CYS A 82 -3.88 -8.62 -1.84
C CYS A 82 -3.72 -7.85 -3.16
N TYR A 83 -2.57 -8.02 -3.80
CA TYR A 83 -2.19 -7.34 -5.05
C TYR A 83 -1.93 -8.39 -6.14
N ASP A 84 -2.98 -8.75 -6.88
CA ASP A 84 -2.89 -9.80 -7.91
C ASP A 84 -2.09 -9.33 -9.14
N ASP A 85 -2.07 -8.01 -9.40
CA ASP A 85 -1.19 -7.40 -10.39
C ASP A 85 0.04 -6.78 -9.71
N PHE A 86 1.21 -7.35 -9.97
CA PHE A 86 2.51 -6.86 -9.46
C PHE A 86 2.93 -5.48 -10.00
N LYS A 87 2.20 -4.92 -10.98
CA LYS A 87 2.43 -3.58 -11.51
C LYS A 87 1.64 -2.50 -10.75
N CYS A 88 0.64 -2.87 -9.97
CA CYS A 88 -0.24 -1.92 -9.29
C CYS A 88 0.34 -1.42 -7.97
N THR A 89 0.05 -0.18 -7.60
CA THR A 89 0.41 0.37 -6.28
C THR A 89 -0.73 0.22 -5.25
N LEU A 90 -1.93 -0.12 -5.72
CA LEU A 90 -3.14 -0.33 -4.93
C LEU A 90 -3.56 -1.81 -4.95
N PRO A 91 -4.16 -2.31 -3.86
CA PRO A 91 -4.60 -3.69 -3.77
C PRO A 91 -5.74 -3.99 -4.74
N SER A 92 -5.73 -5.21 -5.29
CA SER A 92 -6.79 -5.75 -6.14
C SER A 92 -7.98 -6.22 -5.31
N SER A 93 -7.70 -6.79 -4.14
CA SER A 93 -8.73 -7.25 -3.20
C SER A 93 -8.40 -6.86 -1.76
N VAL A 94 -9.47 -6.66 -0.99
CA VAL A 94 -9.44 -6.32 0.42
C VAL A 94 -10.35 -7.31 1.11
N SER A 95 -9.90 -7.87 2.23
CA SER A 95 -10.73 -8.68 3.11
C SER A 95 -10.48 -8.24 4.55
N TYR A 96 -11.50 -8.34 5.38
CA TYR A 96 -11.37 -7.99 6.79
C TYR A 96 -12.13 -8.98 7.67
N HIS A 97 -11.65 -9.09 8.90
CA HIS A 97 -12.27 -9.87 9.95
C HIS A 97 -12.30 -9.06 11.23
N VAL A 98 -13.47 -8.99 11.86
CA VAL A 98 -13.61 -8.41 13.20
C VAL A 98 -12.98 -9.37 14.20
N LYS A 99 -11.99 -8.91 14.96
CA LYS A 99 -11.30 -9.71 15.99
C LYS A 99 -11.94 -9.56 17.36
N GLN A 100 -12.38 -8.36 17.71
CA GLN A 100 -13.01 -8.06 19.00
C GLN A 100 -14.15 -7.08 18.80
N GLU A 101 -15.35 -7.50 19.22
CA GLU A 101 -16.63 -6.77 19.19
C GLU A 101 -16.98 -6.19 17.80
N GLU A 102 -18.24 -6.35 17.36
CA GLU A 102 -18.64 -5.82 16.07
C GLU A 102 -18.57 -4.28 16.11
N PRO A 103 -17.85 -3.63 15.18
CA PRO A 103 -17.77 -2.19 15.19
C PRO A 103 -19.17 -1.60 15.02
N PRO A 104 -19.54 -0.56 15.78
CA PRO A 104 -20.89 0.01 15.75
C PRO A 104 -21.21 0.72 14.43
N VAL A 105 -20.21 0.91 13.56
CA VAL A 105 -20.33 1.55 12.26
C VAL A 105 -19.82 0.59 11.18
N GLN A 106 -20.54 0.54 10.06
CA GLN A 106 -20.09 -0.19 8.88
C GLN A 106 -18.83 0.48 8.32
N LEU A 107 -17.70 -0.23 8.41
CA LEU A 107 -16.41 0.24 7.93
C LEU A 107 -16.30 0.05 6.42
N ASP A 108 -16.06 1.13 5.68
CA ASP A 108 -15.78 1.08 4.24
C ASP A 108 -14.32 0.65 4.00
N VAL A 109 -14.07 -0.65 4.11
CA VAL A 109 -12.74 -1.22 3.84
C VAL A 109 -12.37 -1.19 2.35
N GLU A 110 -13.32 -0.97 1.45
CA GLU A 110 -13.05 -0.89 0.01
C GLU A 110 -12.26 0.37 -0.35
N ILE A 111 -12.19 1.35 0.57
CA ILE A 111 -11.35 2.55 0.45
C ILE A 111 -9.88 2.22 0.16
N PHE A 112 -9.36 1.08 0.65
CA PHE A 112 -7.99 0.63 0.39
C PHE A 112 -7.73 0.34 -1.10
N LYS A 113 -8.75 0.07 -1.92
CA LYS A 113 -8.59 -0.09 -3.37
C LYS A 113 -8.44 1.23 -4.12
N THR A 114 -8.74 2.35 -3.46
CA THR A 114 -8.76 3.68 -4.10
C THR A 114 -7.72 4.63 -3.53
N LYS A 115 -7.14 4.31 -2.36
CA LYS A 115 -6.19 5.16 -1.64
C LYS A 115 -5.00 4.36 -1.13
N TYR A 116 -3.87 5.05 -0.99
CA TYR A 116 -2.71 4.50 -0.29
C TYR A 116 -3.04 4.18 1.16
N ILE A 117 -2.39 3.14 1.70
CA ILE A 117 -2.72 2.52 2.99
C ILE A 117 -2.86 3.56 4.11
N HIS A 118 -1.87 4.45 4.30
CA HIS A 118 -1.93 5.50 5.33
C HIS A 118 -3.15 6.42 5.18
N ARG A 119 -3.49 6.84 3.96
CA ARG A 119 -4.66 7.70 3.71
C ARG A 119 -5.97 6.95 3.97
N ALA A 120 -6.04 5.69 3.55
CA ALA A 120 -7.18 4.84 3.83
C ALA A 120 -7.38 4.64 5.34
N VAL A 121 -6.31 4.41 6.12
CA VAL A 121 -6.38 4.29 7.58
C VAL A 121 -6.83 5.60 8.23
N ARG A 122 -6.28 6.75 7.82
CA ARG A 122 -6.71 8.06 8.33
C ARG A 122 -8.21 8.30 8.11
N ASP A 123 -8.72 7.93 6.95
CA ASP A 123 -10.12 8.17 6.59
C ASP A 123 -11.06 7.14 7.24
N LEU A 124 -10.57 5.91 7.46
CA LEU A 124 -11.33 4.83 8.12
C LEU A 124 -11.40 5.00 9.64
N VAL A 125 -10.35 5.56 10.24
CA VAL A 125 -10.22 5.81 11.68
C VAL A 125 -9.83 7.28 11.86
N PRO A 126 -10.79 8.21 11.80
CA PRO A 126 -10.55 9.63 12.04
C PRO A 126 -9.95 9.81 13.44
N GLU A 127 -9.11 10.83 13.61
CA GLU A 127 -8.71 11.25 14.96
C GLU A 127 -9.97 11.65 15.74
N ASP A 128 -10.06 11.26 17.02
CA ASP A 128 -10.96 11.95 17.94
C ASP A 128 -10.56 13.43 17.91
N SER A 129 -11.49 14.26 17.43
CA SER A 129 -11.31 15.70 17.44
C SER A 129 -11.29 16.11 18.91
N ASN A 130 -10.10 16.27 19.50
CA ASN A 130 -9.97 16.89 20.80
C ASN A 130 -10.53 18.32 20.67
N GLU A 131 -11.72 18.54 21.23
CA GLU A 131 -12.28 19.87 21.54
C GLU A 131 -11.36 20.65 22.49
#